data_AF-A0A0F9LVQ0-F1
#
_entry.id   AF-A0A0F9LVQ0-F1
#
_cell.length_a   1.000
_cell.length_b   1.000
_cell.length_c   1.000
_cell.angle_alpha   90.00
_cell.angle_beta   90.00
_cell.angle_gamma   90.00
#
_symmetry.space_group_name_H-M   'P 1'
#
loop_
_entity.id
_entity.type
_entity.pdbx_description
1 polymer ?
#
loop_
_entity_poly.entity_id
_entity_poly.type
_entity_poly.pdbx_seq_one_letter_code
_entity_poly.pdbx_strand_id
1 'polypeptide(L)'
;MKKYQIIVSYETGNSFGKHDEEDTIELIWDNLDVAKENLRRIKEHYKWYKSKHRDSWRRKKEDDVPMPEWLPGKWGYDGCLILKTDDGNDYQFGAQWCGYFETLHGARIEILKDNDMSFNI
;
A
#
# COMPACT_ATOMS: atom_id res chain seq x y z
N MET A 1 20.01 11.85 10.67
CA MET A 1 18.56 12.18 10.76
C MET A 1 17.80 10.87 10.74
N LYS A 2 16.66 10.75 11.42
CA LYS A 2 15.87 9.51 11.36
C LYS A 2 15.21 9.40 9.99
N LYS A 3 15.37 8.25 9.35
CA LYS A 3 14.71 7.89 8.10
C LYS A 3 13.60 6.89 8.40
N TYR A 4 12.46 7.05 7.76
CA TYR A 4 11.27 6.23 7.97
C TYR A 4 10.93 5.49 6.70
N GLN A 5 10.52 4.23 6.83
CA GLN A 5 10.07 3.40 5.72
C GLN A 5 8.82 2.64 6.12
N ILE A 6 7.97 2.31 5.15
CA ILE A 6 6.76 1.52 5.39
C ILE A 6 7.03 0.08 4.95
N ILE A 7 6.75 -0.86 5.85
CA ILE A 7 6.71 -2.29 5.57
C ILE A 7 5.26 -2.73 5.56
N VAL A 8 4.87 -3.49 4.54
CA VAL A 8 3.55 -4.07 4.37
C VAL A 8 3.63 -5.58 4.58
N SER A 9 2.60 -6.16 5.19
CA SER A 9 2.44 -7.60 5.37
C SER A 9 1.14 -8.03 4.71
N TYR A 10 1.22 -9.03 3.84
CA TYR A 10 0.10 -9.53 3.06
C TYR A 10 0.24 -11.02 2.76
N GLU A 11 -0.90 -11.69 2.58
CA GLU A 11 -0.95 -13.05 2.02
C GLU A 11 -0.86 -12.95 0.51
N THR A 12 -0.08 -13.82 -0.12
CA THR A 12 -0.03 -14.03 -1.57
C THR A 12 0.00 -15.52 -1.91
N GLY A 13 -0.13 -15.87 -3.18
CA GLY A 13 -0.05 -17.26 -3.60
C GLY A 13 -0.59 -17.53 -4.99
N ASN A 14 -1.02 -18.78 -5.18
CA ASN A 14 -1.58 -19.27 -6.42
C ASN A 14 -2.58 -20.40 -6.14
N SER A 15 -3.07 -21.06 -7.19
CA SER A 15 -4.04 -22.15 -7.08
C SER A 15 -3.59 -23.36 -6.26
N PHE A 16 -2.28 -23.49 -5.96
CA PHE A 16 -1.71 -24.62 -5.24
C PHE A 16 -1.36 -24.31 -3.78
N GLY A 17 -1.45 -23.04 -3.35
CA GLY A 17 -1.15 -22.66 -1.97
C GLY A 17 -1.02 -21.17 -1.75
N LYS A 18 -1.02 -20.79 -0.47
CA LYS A 18 -0.87 -19.42 0.00
C LYS A 18 0.22 -19.32 1.05
N HIS A 19 0.82 -18.16 1.17
CA HIS A 19 1.82 -17.84 2.18
C HIS A 19 1.80 -16.34 2.51
N ASP A 20 2.29 -16.01 3.69
CA ASP A 20 2.49 -14.62 4.10
C ASP A 20 3.81 -14.09 3.55
N GLU A 21 3.79 -12.84 3.11
CA GLU A 21 4.95 -12.10 2.62
C GLU A 21 5.00 -10.72 3.31
N GLU A 22 6.21 -10.20 3.46
CA GLU A 22 6.43 -8.80 3.79
C GLU A 22 7.17 -8.11 2.65
N ASP A 23 6.72 -6.93 2.27
CA ASP A 23 7.37 -6.10 1.26
C ASP A 23 7.58 -4.68 1.79
N THR A 24 8.54 -4.01 1.18
CA THR A 24 8.98 -2.69 1.58
C THR A 24 8.63 -1.68 0.49
N ILE A 25 7.97 -0.59 0.86
CA ILE A 25 7.69 0.48 -0.11
C ILE A 25 9.01 1.17 -0.46
N GLU A 26 9.28 1.33 -1.75
CA GLU A 26 10.49 1.99 -2.33
C GLU A 26 10.50 3.52 -2.13
N LEU A 27 10.00 3.99 -0.98
CA LEU A 27 10.07 5.37 -0.54
C LEU A 27 10.60 5.43 0.89
N ILE A 28 11.42 6.45 1.13
CA ILE A 28 11.98 6.76 2.42
C ILE A 28 11.62 8.20 2.74
N TRP A 29 11.13 8.42 3.97
CA TRP A 29 10.74 9.74 4.45
C TRP A 29 11.68 10.23 5.55
N ASP A 30 12.00 11.51 5.53
CA ASP A 30 12.55 12.28 6.64
C ASP A 30 11.43 12.78 7.57
N ASN A 31 10.23 13.01 7.04
CA ASN A 31 9.10 13.50 7.81
C ASN A 31 8.16 12.36 8.26
N LEU A 32 8.15 12.09 9.56
CA LEU A 32 7.30 11.06 10.16
C LEU A 32 5.80 11.30 9.91
N ASP A 33 5.35 12.54 9.83
CA ASP A 33 3.93 12.84 9.62
C ASP A 33 3.51 12.57 8.17
N VAL A 34 4.40 12.75 7.20
CA VAL A 34 4.19 12.32 5.81
C VAL A 34 4.13 10.80 5.73
N ALA A 35 5.02 10.09 6.41
CA ALA A 35 4.97 8.62 6.49
C ALA A 35 3.65 8.11 7.12
N LYS A 36 3.19 8.73 8.21
CA LYS A 36 1.89 8.39 8.84
C LYS A 36 0.71 8.65 7.90
N GLU A 37 0.75 9.75 7.15
CA GLU A 37 -0.28 10.05 6.18
C GLU A 37 -0.34 8.99 5.07
N ASN A 38 0.81 8.59 4.53
CA ASN A 38 0.89 7.51 3.56
C ASN A 38 0.41 6.16 4.12
N LEU A 39 0.70 5.87 5.39
CA LEU A 39 0.17 4.67 6.07
C LEU A 39 -1.36 4.69 6.15
N ARG A 40 -1.98 5.86 6.38
CA ARG A 40 -3.45 6.01 6.32
C ARG A 40 -3.98 5.78 4.91
N ARG A 41 -3.31 6.36 3.89
CA ARG A 41 -3.68 6.17 2.48
C ARG A 41 -3.67 4.71 2.06
N ILE A 42 -2.66 3.93 2.45
CA ILE A 42 -2.60 2.48 2.19
C ILE A 42 -3.82 1.76 2.77
N LYS A 43 -4.17 2.08 4.02
CA LYS A 43 -5.34 1.50 4.70
C LYS A 43 -6.65 1.86 3.99
N GLU A 44 -6.80 3.10 3.56
CA GLU A 44 -7.98 3.58 2.84
C GLU A 44 -8.08 2.98 1.44
N HIS A 45 -6.96 2.92 0.72
CA HIS A 45 -6.82 2.27 -0.58
C HIS A 45 -7.27 0.82 -0.55
N TYR A 46 -6.77 0.04 0.39
CA TYR A 46 -7.16 -1.36 0.46
C TYR A 46 -8.65 -1.55 0.74
N LYS A 47 -9.24 -0.73 1.64
CA LYS A 47 -10.69 -0.76 1.90
C LYS A 47 -11.50 -0.42 0.65
N TRP A 48 -11.09 0.64 -0.05
CA TRP A 48 -11.72 1.07 -1.29
C TRP A 48 -11.60 -0.03 -2.37
N TYR A 49 -10.42 -0.60 -2.56
CA TYR A 49 -10.17 -1.67 -3.52
C TYR A 49 -11.08 -2.86 -3.25
N LYS A 50 -11.15 -3.35 -2.00
CA LYS A 50 -12.04 -4.47 -1.64
C LYS A 50 -13.52 -4.15 -1.82
N SER A 51 -13.95 -2.90 -1.63
CA SER A 51 -15.34 -2.52 -1.92
C SER A 51 -15.66 -2.55 -3.42
N LYS A 52 -14.73 -2.13 -4.28
CA LYS A 52 -14.91 -2.10 -5.74
C LYS A 52 -14.85 -3.48 -6.37
N HIS A 53 -13.97 -4.33 -5.85
CA HIS A 53 -13.72 -5.70 -6.32
C HIS A 53 -14.50 -6.76 -5.54
N ARG A 54 -15.55 -6.36 -4.80
CA ARG A 54 -16.49 -7.30 -4.18
C ARG A 54 -17.36 -7.95 -5.27
N ASP A 55 -17.77 -9.19 -5.04
CA ASP A 55 -18.64 -9.94 -5.96
C ASP A 55 -19.80 -9.09 -6.49
N SER A 56 -19.95 -9.06 -7.82
CA SER A 56 -20.97 -8.27 -8.52
C SER A 56 -22.40 -8.60 -8.05
N TRP A 57 -22.65 -9.85 -7.65
CA TRP A 57 -23.92 -10.31 -7.09
C TRP A 57 -24.29 -9.68 -5.74
N ARG A 58 -23.32 -9.08 -5.04
CA ARG A 58 -23.50 -8.46 -3.72
C ARG A 58 -23.34 -6.94 -3.76
N ARG A 59 -23.09 -6.35 -4.93
CA ARG A 59 -22.82 -4.92 -5.09
C ARG A 59 -24.12 -4.13 -5.08
N LYS A 60 -24.25 -3.20 -4.13
CA LYS A 60 -25.33 -2.21 -4.10
C LYS A 60 -24.86 -0.92 -4.78
N LYS A 61 -25.80 -0.13 -5.29
CA LYS A 61 -25.52 1.18 -5.89
C LYS A 61 -24.90 2.18 -4.89
N GLU A 62 -25.14 1.95 -3.59
CA GLU A 62 -24.57 2.69 -2.46
C GLU A 62 -23.09 2.36 -2.22
N ASP A 63 -22.57 1.25 -2.77
CA ASP A 63 -21.16 0.84 -2.67
C ASP A 63 -20.27 1.60 -3.67
N ASP A 64 -20.83 2.53 -4.47
CA ASP A 64 -20.04 3.40 -5.33
C ASP A 64 -19.33 4.47 -4.49
N VAL A 65 -18.22 4.04 -3.89
CA VAL A 65 -17.29 4.93 -3.20
C VAL A 65 -16.74 5.95 -4.22
N PRO A 66 -16.78 7.27 -3.91
CA PRO A 66 -16.19 8.31 -4.74
C PRO A 66 -14.75 8.00 -5.06
N MET A 67 -14.26 8.48 -6.21
CA MET A 67 -12.87 8.32 -6.57
C MET A 67 -12.01 9.19 -5.63
N PRO A 68 -11.17 8.60 -4.78
CA PRO A 68 -10.36 9.35 -3.83
C PRO A 68 -9.24 10.09 -4.57
N GLU A 69 -8.78 11.21 -3.99
CA GLU A 69 -7.70 12.04 -4.56
C GLU A 69 -6.40 11.26 -4.74
N TRP A 70 -6.14 10.29 -3.87
CA TRP A 70 -4.96 9.43 -3.94
C TRP A 70 -5.06 8.32 -5.00
N LEU A 71 -6.17 8.20 -5.74
CA LEU A 71 -6.24 7.29 -6.88
C LEU A 71 -5.52 7.91 -8.08
N PRO A 72 -4.58 7.21 -8.74
CA PRO A 72 -4.12 7.65 -10.05
C PRO A 72 -5.35 7.74 -10.96
N GLY A 73 -5.51 8.86 -11.69
CA GLY A 73 -6.79 9.38 -12.21
C GLY A 73 -7.62 8.44 -13.10
N LYS A 74 -8.47 8.98 -13.99
CA LYS A 74 -9.52 8.21 -14.72
C LYS A 74 -9.06 6.90 -15.45
N TRP A 75 -7.77 6.75 -15.73
CA TRP A 75 -7.16 5.57 -16.37
C TRP A 75 -6.18 4.80 -15.47
N GLY A 76 -6.06 5.18 -14.19
CA GLY A 76 -5.22 4.47 -13.23
C GLY A 76 -5.79 3.10 -12.91
N TYR A 77 -4.90 2.14 -12.70
CA TYR A 77 -5.29 0.81 -12.22
C TYR A 77 -5.70 0.91 -10.75
N ASP A 78 -6.84 0.31 -10.38
CA ASP A 78 -7.35 0.25 -9.00
C ASP A 78 -6.34 -0.33 -8.00
N GLY A 79 -5.39 -1.14 -8.50
CA GLY A 79 -4.25 -1.67 -7.75
C GLY A 79 -3.11 -0.67 -7.56
N CYS A 80 -3.25 0.58 -7.95
CA CYS A 80 -2.25 1.63 -7.73
C CYS A 80 -2.79 2.71 -6.79
N LEU A 81 -1.89 3.36 -6.05
CA LEU A 81 -2.20 4.53 -5.22
C LEU A 81 -1.09 5.58 -5.30
N ILE A 82 -1.44 6.83 -4.99
CA ILE A 82 -0.53 7.96 -4.92
C ILE A 82 -0.12 8.21 -3.46
N LEU A 83 1.18 8.09 -3.21
CA LEU A 83 1.84 8.44 -1.95
C LEU A 83 2.48 9.82 -2.07
N LYS A 84 2.62 10.53 -0.95
CA LYS A 84 3.31 11.82 -0.89
C LYS A 84 4.78 11.64 -0.52
N THR A 85 5.66 12.36 -1.21
CA THR A 85 7.07 12.54 -0.81
C THR A 85 7.22 13.77 0.10
N ASP A 86 8.36 13.90 0.79
CA ASP A 86 8.57 14.99 1.75
C ASP A 86 8.61 16.39 1.11
N ASP A 87 8.98 16.47 -0.16
CA ASP A 87 9.00 17.70 -0.97
C ASP A 87 7.61 18.06 -1.55
N GLY A 88 6.57 17.28 -1.19
CA GLY A 88 5.20 17.53 -1.62
C GLY A 88 4.88 17.00 -3.02
N ASN A 89 5.80 16.26 -3.65
CA ASN A 89 5.52 15.56 -4.90
C ASN A 89 4.67 14.29 -4.67
N ASP A 90 4.06 13.84 -5.76
CA ASP A 90 3.28 12.61 -5.80
C ASP A 90 4.12 11.46 -6.36
N TYR A 91 3.99 10.30 -5.73
CA TYR A 91 4.62 9.05 -6.16
C TYR A 91 3.55 7.98 -6.36
N GLN A 92 3.41 7.51 -7.59
CA GLN A 92 2.49 6.42 -7.90
C GLN A 92 3.15 5.07 -7.59
N PHE A 93 2.48 4.27 -6.79
CA PHE A 93 2.94 2.95 -6.36
C PHE A 93 1.94 1.86 -6.79
N GLY A 94 2.44 0.71 -7.24
CA GLY A 94 1.64 -0.49 -7.49
C GLY A 94 1.52 -1.33 -6.22
N ALA A 95 0.31 -1.47 -5.68
CA ALA A 95 0.04 -2.25 -4.48
C ALA A 95 0.09 -3.75 -4.76
N GLN A 96 1.16 -4.40 -4.32
CA GLN A 96 1.35 -5.86 -4.46
C GLN A 96 0.28 -6.67 -3.70
N TRP A 97 -0.37 -6.06 -2.72
CA TRP A 97 -1.45 -6.66 -1.92
C TRP A 97 -2.86 -6.53 -2.57
N CYS A 98 -2.93 -6.09 -3.83
CA CYS A 98 -4.16 -5.91 -4.58
C CYS A 98 -4.23 -6.88 -5.77
N GLY A 99 -4.84 -8.04 -5.55
CA GLY A 99 -5.11 -9.01 -6.61
C GLY A 99 -6.08 -10.11 -6.17
N TYR A 100 -6.08 -11.21 -6.92
CA TYR A 100 -7.01 -12.32 -6.72
C TYR A 100 -6.63 -13.21 -5.52
N PHE A 101 -5.35 -13.52 -5.38
CA PHE A 101 -4.85 -14.36 -4.29
C PHE A 101 -4.44 -13.54 -3.06
N GLU A 102 -4.33 -12.22 -3.25
CA GLU A 102 -3.68 -11.31 -2.34
C GLU A 102 -4.63 -10.79 -1.25
N THR A 103 -4.13 -10.64 -0.03
CA THR A 103 -4.87 -10.06 1.09
C THR A 103 -3.94 -9.29 2.02
N LEU A 104 -4.13 -7.96 2.14
CA LEU A 104 -3.37 -7.13 3.07
C LEU A 104 -3.75 -7.45 4.53
N HIS A 105 -2.75 -7.78 5.35
CA HIS A 105 -2.92 -7.97 6.80
C HIS A 105 -2.64 -6.70 7.59
N GLY A 106 -1.65 -5.92 7.15
CA GLY A 106 -1.30 -4.68 7.82
C GLY A 106 -0.09 -4.00 7.21
N ALA A 107 0.25 -2.86 7.79
CA ALA A 107 1.43 -2.10 7.44
C ALA A 107 1.95 -1.37 8.68
N ARG A 108 3.25 -1.13 8.74
CA ARG A 108 3.92 -0.45 9.85
C ARG A 108 5.01 0.48 9.34
N ILE A 109 5.31 1.52 10.12
CA ILE A 109 6.46 2.39 9.88
C ILE A 109 7.64 1.87 10.70
N GLU A 110 8.77 1.67 10.04
CA GLU A 110 10.04 1.37 10.67
C GLU A 110 11.01 2.55 10.58
N ILE A 111 11.86 2.69 11.60
CA ILE A 111 12.96 3.65 11.59
C ILE A 111 14.18 2.93 11.03
N LEU A 112 14.65 3.38 9.87
CA LEU A 112 15.89 2.88 9.30
C LEU A 112 17.03 3.24 10.24
N LYS A 113 17.75 2.20 10.67
CA LYS A 113 19.02 2.35 11.39
C LYS A 113 20.10 2.62 10.36
N ASP A 114 21.01 3.53 10.68
CA ASP A 114 22.26 3.73 9.93
C ASP A 114 23.13 2.47 10.10
N ASN A 115 22.79 1.39 9.40
CA ASN A 115 23.64 0.21 9.31
C ASN A 115 24.47 0.37 8.03
N ASP A 116 25.63 1.02 8.17
CA ASP A 116 26.57 1.35 7.08
C ASP A 116 26.94 0.17 6.17
N MET A 117 26.77 -1.07 6.64
CA MET A 117 26.65 -2.32 5.87
C MET A 117 26.65 -3.48 6.87
N SER A 118 25.72 -4.41 6.75
CA SER A 118 25.84 -5.71 7.41
C SER A 118 25.35 -6.80 6.47
N PHE A 119 26.24 -7.72 6.12
CA PHE A 119 25.90 -8.97 5.44
C PHE A 119 26.17 -10.12 6.41
N ASN A 120 25.32 -11.14 6.38
CA ASN A 120 25.58 -12.41 7.04
C ASN A 120 25.85 -13.47 5.96
N ILE A 121 26.89 -14.27 6.17
CA ILE A 121 27.18 -15.50 5.40
C ILE A 121 26.53 -16.67 6.13
#